data_AF-A0A526RWQ6-F1
#
_entry.id   AF-A0A526RWQ6-F1
#
_cell.length_a   1.000
_cell.length_b   1.000
_cell.length_c   1.000
_cell.angle_alpha   90.00
_cell.angle_beta   90.00
_cell.angle_gamma   90.00
#
_symmetry.space_group_name_H-M   'P 1'
#
loop_
_entity.id
_entity.type
_entity.pdbx_description
1 polymer ?
#
loop_
_entity_poly.entity_id
_entity_poly.type
_entity_poly.pdbx_seq_one_letter_code
_entity_poly.pdbx_strand_id
1 'polypeptide(L)'
;AFYSVKGGYVPGKGPHGADVTIRLGGQSGTALRVAGRHADVFELSAGSPDEVSQLIERVRAAAAEHGRAGKLRFALPVRMRSQKDEGVADHKAVEVSGSPAEIALSLLPYAGLGIHEFMIGG
;
A
#
# COMPACT_ATOMS: atom_id res chain seq x y z
N ALA A 1 12.86 -10.33 24.30
CA ALA A 1 12.60 -10.65 22.87
C ALA A 1 11.19 -11.22 22.77
N PHE A 2 10.41 -10.84 21.74
CA PHE A 2 9.04 -11.35 21.58
C PHE A 2 9.00 -12.84 21.18
N TYR A 3 10.06 -13.35 20.55
CA TYR A 3 10.20 -14.75 20.17
C TYR A 3 11.64 -15.25 20.39
N SER A 4 11.80 -16.56 20.54
CA SER A 4 13.08 -17.30 20.58
C SER A 4 12.92 -18.56 19.72
N VAL A 5 13.84 -18.78 18.79
CA VAL A 5 13.77 -19.88 17.81
C VAL A 5 15.08 -20.67 17.85
N LYS A 6 15.00 -21.99 17.91
CA LYS A 6 16.15 -22.92 17.82
C LYS A 6 15.93 -23.87 16.63
N GLY A 7 16.88 -23.93 15.71
CA GLY A 7 16.82 -24.84 14.55
C GLY A 7 15.86 -24.39 13.43
N GLY A 8 15.66 -23.09 13.21
CA GLY A 8 14.72 -22.53 12.22
C GLY A 8 15.14 -22.67 10.74
N TYR A 9 15.70 -23.82 10.35
CA TYR A 9 16.04 -24.10 8.95
C TYR A 9 14.81 -24.60 8.19
N VAL A 10 14.57 -24.04 6.99
CA VAL A 10 13.47 -24.46 6.11
C VAL A 10 14.08 -25.12 4.86
N PRO A 11 13.94 -26.45 4.67
CA PRO A 11 14.54 -27.17 3.54
C PRO A 11 13.82 -26.92 2.21
N GLY A 12 12.50 -26.68 2.25
CA GLY A 12 11.69 -26.37 1.08
C GLY A 12 11.46 -24.88 0.94
N LYS A 13 12.28 -24.20 0.14
CA LYS A 13 12.05 -22.80 -0.25
C LYS A 13 11.21 -22.78 -1.52
N GLY A 14 10.38 -21.75 -1.67
CA GLY A 14 9.61 -21.55 -2.90
C GLY A 14 10.50 -21.23 -4.11
N PRO A 15 9.92 -21.11 -5.32
CA PRO A 15 10.67 -20.79 -6.54
C PRO A 15 11.52 -19.51 -6.46
N HIS A 16 11.10 -18.55 -5.62
CA HIS A 16 11.81 -17.29 -5.36
C HIS A 16 12.82 -17.38 -4.19
N GLY A 17 13.04 -18.58 -3.64
CA GLY A 17 13.97 -18.77 -2.54
C GLY A 17 13.55 -18.00 -1.29
N ALA A 18 14.41 -17.08 -0.83
CA ALA A 18 14.14 -16.18 0.30
C ALA A 18 13.61 -14.80 -0.15
N ASP A 19 13.48 -14.56 -1.46
CA ASP A 19 13.00 -13.31 -2.04
C ASP A 19 11.46 -13.28 -1.99
N VAL A 20 10.92 -12.91 -0.83
CA VAL A 20 9.49 -12.76 -0.59
C VAL A 20 9.18 -11.28 -0.47
N THR A 21 8.30 -10.77 -1.34
CA THR A 21 7.84 -9.37 -1.26
C THR A 21 7.05 -9.15 0.02
N ILE A 22 7.53 -8.23 0.86
CA ILE A 22 6.87 -7.85 2.11
C ILE A 22 5.97 -6.64 1.85
N ARG A 23 4.66 -6.85 2.00
CA ARG A 23 3.64 -5.78 1.96
C ARG A 23 3.24 -5.39 3.38
N LEU A 24 3.24 -4.10 3.69
CA LEU A 24 2.84 -3.58 5.00
C LEU A 24 1.98 -2.33 4.82
N GLY A 25 1.09 -2.07 5.78
CA GLY A 25 0.27 -0.86 5.83
C GLY A 25 0.13 -0.32 7.25
N GLY A 26 -0.67 0.73 7.38
CA GLY A 26 -1.00 1.36 8.66
C GLY A 26 -0.41 2.77 8.83
N GLN A 27 -1.13 3.61 9.58
CA GLN A 27 -0.84 5.06 9.66
C GLN A 27 -0.13 5.50 10.95
N SER A 28 -0.01 4.61 11.93
CA SER A 28 0.65 4.93 13.20
C SER A 28 2.14 5.17 12.99
N GLY A 29 2.76 6.05 13.78
CA GLY A 29 4.20 6.32 13.66
C GLY A 29 5.06 5.06 13.80
N THR A 30 4.66 4.11 14.63
CA THR A 30 5.33 2.80 14.74
C THR A 30 5.16 1.95 13.48
N ALA A 31 3.96 1.90 12.89
CA ALA A 31 3.73 1.19 11.64
C ALA A 31 4.59 1.76 10.50
N LEU A 32 4.67 3.09 10.39
CA LEU A 32 5.50 3.75 9.38
C LEU A 32 6.99 3.43 9.53
N ARG A 33 7.52 3.38 10.76
CA ARG A 33 8.92 2.98 10.99
C ARG A 33 9.18 1.52 10.62
N VAL A 34 8.27 0.62 10.99
CA VAL A 34 8.39 -0.80 10.61
C VAL A 34 8.31 -0.96 9.10
N ALA A 35 7.36 -0.29 8.44
CA ALA A 35 7.23 -0.28 6.99
C ALA A 35 8.47 0.31 6.32
N GLY A 36 8.95 1.48 6.74
CA GLY A 36 10.15 2.10 6.17
C GLY A 36 11.40 1.23 6.27
N ARG A 37 11.51 0.43 7.33
CA ARG A 37 12.62 -0.51 7.51
C ARG A 37 12.47 -1.80 6.70
N HIS A 38 11.25 -2.32 6.54
CA HIS A 38 11.03 -3.70 6.10
C HIS A 38 10.24 -3.85 4.80
N ALA A 39 9.29 -2.97 4.50
CA ALA A 39 8.38 -3.12 3.37
C ALA A 39 9.07 -2.97 2.02
N ASP A 40 8.61 -3.77 1.06
CA ASP A 40 8.88 -3.60 -0.37
C ASP A 40 7.72 -2.88 -1.06
N VAL A 41 6.50 -3.08 -0.55
CA VAL A 41 5.31 -2.35 -0.96
C VAL A 41 4.58 -1.83 0.29
N PHE A 42 4.26 -0.54 0.29
CA PHE A 42 3.41 0.06 1.30
C PHE A 42 1.97 0.16 0.79
N GLU A 43 1.04 -0.42 1.53
CA GLU A 43 -0.39 -0.35 1.26
C GLU A 43 -0.96 0.91 1.89
N LEU A 44 -1.39 1.82 1.02
CA LEU A 44 -1.95 3.12 1.38
C LEU A 44 -3.37 2.94 1.91
N SER A 45 -3.73 3.76 2.90
CA SER A 45 -5.12 3.94 3.29
C SER A 45 -5.88 4.75 2.24
N ALA A 46 -7.17 4.49 2.08
CA ALA A 46 -8.04 5.36 1.31
C ALA A 46 -8.04 6.78 1.88
N GLY A 47 -8.09 7.76 0.98
CA GLY A 47 -8.09 9.18 1.31
C GLY A 47 -8.05 10.00 0.03
N SER A 48 -8.17 11.31 0.18
CA SER A 48 -7.94 12.26 -0.91
C SER A 48 -6.50 12.18 -1.44
N PRO A 49 -6.22 12.67 -2.67
CA PRO A 49 -4.86 12.70 -3.20
C PRO A 49 -3.86 13.40 -2.27
N ASP A 50 -4.28 14.47 -1.59
CA ASP A 50 -3.44 15.22 -0.66
C ASP A 50 -3.10 14.39 0.60
N GLU A 51 -4.08 13.73 1.19
CA GLU A 51 -3.87 12.83 2.34
C GLU A 51 -2.96 11.66 1.97
N VAL A 52 -3.16 11.09 0.79
CA VAL A 52 -2.32 10.01 0.26
C VAL A 52 -0.89 10.50 0.03
N SER A 53 -0.71 11.71 -0.54
CA SER A 53 0.60 12.32 -0.75
C SER A 53 1.34 12.50 0.58
N GLN A 54 0.68 13.05 1.59
CA GLN A 54 1.26 13.22 2.93
C GLN A 54 1.67 11.89 3.56
N LEU A 55 0.87 10.84 3.37
CA LEU A 55 1.21 9.50 3.87
C LEU A 55 2.44 8.93 3.15
N ILE A 56 2.52 9.07 1.82
CA ILE A 56 3.68 8.68 1.01
C ILE A 56 4.95 9.38 1.50
N GLU A 57 4.88 10.69 1.74
CA GLU A 57 6.02 11.47 2.26
C GLU A 57 6.49 10.95 3.62
N ARG A 58 5.56 10.72 4.55
CA ARG A 58 5.89 10.25 5.90
C ARG A 58 6.55 8.88 5.90
N VAL A 59 6.05 7.93 5.11
CA VAL A 59 6.66 6.59 5.04
C VAL A 59 7.97 6.59 4.25
N ARG A 60 8.10 7.45 3.23
CA ARG A 60 9.37 7.63 2.51
C ARG A 60 10.44 8.24 3.42
N ALA A 61 10.08 9.19 4.28
CA ALA A 61 10.97 9.74 5.30
C ALA A 61 11.45 8.66 6.28
N ALA A 62 10.54 7.82 6.78
CA ALA A 62 10.91 6.68 7.63
C ALA A 62 11.81 5.66 6.89
N ALA A 63 11.58 5.44 5.59
CA ALA A 63 12.44 4.58 4.78
C ALA A 63 13.82 5.19 4.49
N ALA A 64 13.92 6.52 4.44
CA ALA A 64 15.17 7.24 4.22
C ALA A 64 16.16 7.03 5.38
N GLU A 65 15.67 6.92 6.62
CA GLU A 65 16.47 6.56 7.80
C GLU A 65 17.22 5.21 7.65
N HIS A 66 16.77 4.36 6.73
CA HIS A 66 17.35 3.06 6.42
C HIS A 66 17.98 2.99 5.01
N GLY A 67 18.10 4.12 4.30
CA GLY A 67 18.62 4.15 2.93
C GLY A 67 17.73 3.42 1.91
N ARG A 68 16.44 3.23 2.23
CA ARG A 68 15.48 2.45 1.42
C ARG A 68 14.42 3.29 0.70
N ALA A 69 14.46 4.62 0.82
CA ALA A 69 13.42 5.52 0.27
C ALA A 69 13.12 5.31 -1.23
N GLY A 70 14.12 4.94 -2.05
CA GLY A 70 13.95 4.66 -3.48
C GLY A 70 13.48 3.24 -3.83
N LYS A 71 13.45 2.33 -2.85
CA LYS A 71 13.05 0.92 -3.05
C LYS A 71 11.57 0.66 -2.71
N LEU A 72 10.94 1.57 -1.98
CA LEU A 72 9.57 1.42 -1.51
C LEU A 72 8.58 1.73 -2.65
N ARG A 73 7.73 0.76 -2.96
CA ARG A 73 6.59 0.92 -3.90
C ARG A 73 5.30 1.18 -3.13
N PHE A 74 4.30 1.70 -3.82
CA PHE A 74 3.02 2.08 -3.21
C PHE A 74 1.86 1.40 -3.91
N ALA A 75 0.93 0.85 -3.13
CA ALA A 75 -0.31 0.28 -3.62
C ALA A 75 -1.50 0.96 -2.96
N LEU A 76 -2.51 1.34 -3.75
CA LEU A 76 -3.72 1.99 -3.29
C LEU A 76 -4.94 1.09 -3.53
N PRO A 77 -5.71 0.73 -2.50
CA PRO A 77 -6.97 0.02 -2.67
C PRO A 77 -8.02 0.93 -3.34
N VAL A 78 -8.68 0.41 -4.38
CA VAL A 78 -9.71 1.12 -5.14
C VAL A 78 -10.93 0.20 -5.28
N ARG A 79 -12.13 0.74 -5.08
CA ARG A 79 -13.38 -0.01 -5.23
C ARG A 79 -14.24 0.64 -6.30
N MET A 80 -14.67 -0.16 -7.28
CA MET A 80 -15.62 0.29 -8.30
C MET A 80 -17.04 0.15 -7.77
N ARG A 81 -17.78 1.26 -7.73
CA ARG A 81 -19.19 1.26 -7.35
C ARG A 81 -20.09 1.30 -8.59
N SER A 82 -21.12 0.47 -8.57
CA SER A 82 -22.22 0.58 -9.52
C SER A 82 -23.17 1.70 -9.08
N GLN A 83 -23.80 2.39 -10.03
CA GLN A 83 -24.75 3.48 -9.77
C GLN A 83 -25.97 3.04 -8.91
N LYS A 84 -26.21 1.73 -8.78
CA LYS A 84 -27.28 1.14 -7.95
C LYS A 84 -26.85 0.73 -6.54
N ASP A 85 -25.58 0.91 -6.19
CA ASP A 85 -25.02 0.39 -4.95
C ASP A 85 -25.00 1.48 -3.86
N GLU A 86 -26.05 1.54 -3.04
CA GLU A 86 -26.16 2.42 -1.86
C GLU A 86 -25.52 1.79 -0.61
N GLY A 87 -24.54 0.91 -0.79
CA GLY A 87 -23.78 0.32 0.32
C GLY A 87 -23.04 1.35 1.18
N VAL A 88 -22.74 0.99 2.43
CA VAL A 88 -21.96 1.81 3.37
C VAL A 88 -20.56 2.07 2.82
N ALA A 89 -20.11 3.33 2.85
CA ALA A 89 -18.79 3.73 2.40
C ALA A 89 -17.69 2.91 3.11
N ASP A 90 -16.88 2.19 2.34
CA ASP A 90 -15.75 1.43 2.88
C ASP A 90 -14.53 2.34 2.96
N HIS A 91 -14.21 2.79 4.18
CA HIS A 91 -13.04 3.63 4.45
C HIS A 91 -11.70 2.91 4.18
N LYS A 92 -11.74 1.65 3.71
CA LYS A 92 -10.55 0.88 3.34
C LYS A 92 -10.14 1.05 1.87
N ALA A 93 -10.99 1.59 0.99
CA ALA A 93 -10.66 1.77 -0.43
C ALA A 93 -11.13 3.13 -0.98
N VAL A 94 -10.42 3.67 -1.98
CA VAL A 94 -10.90 4.83 -2.74
C VAL A 94 -12.07 4.38 -3.61
N GLU A 95 -13.23 4.97 -3.40
CA GLU A 95 -14.41 4.67 -4.19
C GLU A 95 -14.41 5.46 -5.49
N VAL A 96 -14.62 4.76 -6.60
CA VAL A 96 -14.74 5.34 -7.95
C VAL A 96 -16.02 4.82 -8.62
N SER A 97 -16.67 5.67 -9.40
CA SER A 97 -17.90 5.35 -10.10
C SER A 97 -17.99 6.11 -11.43
N GLY A 98 -18.90 5.68 -12.30
CA GLY A 98 -19.11 6.27 -13.63
C GLY A 98 -18.68 5.34 -14.76
N SER A 99 -18.56 5.91 -15.95
CA SER A 99 -18.01 5.24 -17.13
C SER A 99 -16.52 4.88 -16.93
N PRO A 100 -15.98 3.92 -17.70
CA PRO A 100 -14.56 3.59 -17.64
C PRO A 100 -13.63 4.80 -17.84
N ALA A 101 -14.03 5.76 -18.68
CA ALA A 101 -13.27 6.99 -18.90
C ALA A 101 -13.27 7.90 -17.68
N GLU A 102 -14.43 8.08 -17.02
CA GLU A 102 -14.54 8.88 -15.80
C GLU A 102 -13.75 8.26 -14.65
N ILE A 103 -13.82 6.93 -14.49
CA ILE A 103 -13.02 6.18 -13.51
C ILE A 103 -11.53 6.40 -13.78
N ALA A 104 -11.07 6.23 -15.01
CA ALA A 104 -9.66 6.43 -15.36
C ALA A 104 -9.19 7.86 -15.05
N LEU A 105 -10.00 8.88 -15.39
CA LEU A 105 -9.69 10.28 -15.10
C LEU A 105 -9.62 10.55 -13.58
N SER A 106 -10.51 9.97 -12.79
CA SER A 106 -10.51 10.11 -11.33
C SER A 106 -9.26 9.53 -10.65
N LEU A 107 -8.60 8.57 -11.29
CA LEU A 107 -7.39 7.93 -10.76
C LEU A 107 -6.08 8.66 -11.14
N LEU A 108 -6.12 9.59 -12.11
CA LEU A 108 -4.93 10.32 -12.56
C LEU A 108 -4.20 11.10 -11.44
N PRO A 109 -4.88 11.80 -10.52
CA PRO A 109 -4.19 12.48 -9.42
C PRO A 109 -3.38 11.52 -8.55
N TYR A 110 -3.94 10.32 -8.27
CA TYR A 110 -3.25 9.29 -7.50
C TYR A 110 -2.07 8.68 -8.27
N ALA A 111 -2.23 8.43 -9.57
CA ALA A 111 -1.14 7.93 -10.41
C ALA A 111 0.04 8.91 -10.43
N GLY A 112 -0.24 10.23 -10.42
CA GLY A 112 0.78 11.28 -10.33
C GLY A 112 1.62 11.27 -9.05
N LEU A 113 1.18 10.60 -7.98
CA LEU A 113 1.92 10.47 -6.72
C LEU A 113 2.98 9.35 -6.74
N GLY A 114 3.14 8.65 -7.87
CA GLY A 114 4.03 7.49 -7.97
C GLY A 114 3.44 6.23 -7.32
N ILE A 115 2.12 6.10 -7.33
CA ILE A 115 1.44 4.84 -6.99
C ILE A 115 1.73 3.82 -8.09
N HIS A 116 2.18 2.63 -7.70
CA HIS A 116 2.61 1.58 -8.62
C HIS A 116 1.51 0.57 -8.92
N GLU A 117 0.53 0.46 -8.02
CA GLU A 117 -0.52 -0.55 -8.09
C GLU A 117 -1.83 0.02 -7.55
N PHE A 118 -2.91 -0.14 -8.32
CA PHE A 118 -4.27 0.04 -7.83
C PHE A 118 -4.85 -1.34 -7.53
N MET A 119 -5.08 -1.63 -6.25
CA MET A 119 -5.65 -2.91 -5.80
C MET A 119 -7.17 -2.83 -5.95
N ILE A 120 -7.67 -3.32 -7.08
CA ILE A 120 -9.10 -3.24 -7.39
C ILE A 120 -9.88 -4.28 -6.58
N GLY A 121 -10.78 -3.82 -5.72
CA GLY A 121 -11.78 -4.65 -5.03
C GLY A 121 -13.15 -4.57 -5.71
N GLY A 122 -13.81 -5.72 -5.84
CA GLY A 122 -15.20 -5.88 -6.29
C GLY A 122 -16.17 -6.04 -5.13
#